data_AF-A0A944G416-F1
#
_entry.id   AF-A0A944G416-F1
#
_cell.length_a   1.000
_cell.length_b   1.000
_cell.length_c   1.000
_cell.angle_alpha   90.00
_cell.angle_beta   90.00
_cell.angle_gamma   90.00
#
_symmetry.space_group_name_H-M   'P 1'
#
loop_
_entity.id
_entity.type
_entity.pdbx_description
1 polymer ?
#
loop_
_entity_poly.entity_id
_entity_poly.type
_entity_poly.pdbx_seq_one_letter_code
_entity_poly.pdbx_strand_id
1 'polypeptide(L)'
;MQHGGKIDKRVAKTKKAKDKRSYTITLSARDEKMLLRYCAANKISQKVAIKRILNTYLAETLEPLPQDAANQLDLFAPKQMNIFDVNA
;
A
#
# COMPACT_ATOMS: atom_id res chain seq x y z
N MET A 1 15.34 48.53 -9.73
CA MET A 1 15.28 47.79 -8.45
C MET A 1 14.25 46.68 -8.60
N GLN A 2 14.69 45.44 -8.83
CA GLN A 2 13.81 44.28 -9.01
C GLN A 2 13.70 43.54 -7.67
N HIS A 3 12.48 43.42 -7.12
CA HIS A 3 12.24 42.59 -5.95
C HIS A 3 12.02 41.14 -6.38
N GLY A 4 13.05 40.32 -6.21
CA GLY A 4 12.95 38.86 -6.30
C GLY A 4 12.20 38.29 -5.09
N GLY A 5 10.96 37.87 -5.31
CA GLY A 5 10.16 37.14 -4.32
C GLY A 5 10.73 35.74 -4.10
N LYS A 6 11.17 35.45 -2.87
CA LYS A 6 11.54 34.09 -2.46
C LYS A 6 10.26 33.28 -2.31
N ILE A 7 10.04 32.32 -3.21
CA ILE A 7 8.95 31.35 -3.10
C ILE A 7 9.40 30.27 -2.10
N ASP A 8 8.99 30.42 -0.85
CA ASP A 8 9.13 29.38 0.17
C ASP A 8 8.30 28.15 -0.22
N LYS A 9 8.96 27.16 -0.84
CA LYS A 9 8.40 25.81 -1.05
C LYS A 9 8.26 25.11 0.31
N ARG A 10 7.22 25.45 1.06
CA ARG A 10 6.76 24.62 2.19
C ARG A 10 6.17 23.34 1.61
N VAL A 11 7.03 22.33 1.44
CA VAL A 11 6.62 20.96 1.15
C VAL A 11 5.72 20.53 2.31
N ALA A 12 4.41 20.57 2.09
CA ALA A 12 3.42 20.08 3.03
C ALA A 12 3.63 18.56 3.14
N LYS A 13 4.40 18.14 4.15
CA LYS A 13 4.47 16.74 4.57
C LYS A 13 3.06 16.33 4.95
N THR A 14 2.37 15.63 4.05
CA THR A 14 1.07 15.03 4.33
C THR A 14 1.29 14.02 5.44
N LYS A 15 0.88 14.38 6.65
CA LYS A 15 0.82 13.46 7.77
C LYS A 15 -0.22 12.41 7.39
N LYS A 16 0.22 11.25 6.87
CA LYS A 16 -0.69 10.11 6.68
C LYS A 16 -1.29 9.83 8.06
N ALA A 17 -2.59 10.07 8.19
CA ALA A 17 -3.31 9.76 9.40
C ALA A 17 -3.08 8.28 9.70
N LYS A 18 -2.45 7.99 10.85
CA LYS A 18 -2.38 6.61 11.35
C LYS A 18 -3.81 6.23 11.70
N ASP A 19 -4.48 5.51 10.82
CA ASP A 19 -5.79 4.93 11.09
C ASP A 19 -5.60 3.91 12.23
N LYS A 20 -5.90 4.33 13.46
CA LYS A 20 -5.73 3.52 14.67
C LYS A 20 -6.96 2.64 14.87
N ARG A 21 -7.27 1.79 13.89
CA ARG A 21 -8.32 0.79 14.07
C ARG A 21 -7.79 -0.36 14.92
N SER A 22 -8.44 -0.59 16.05
CA SER A 22 -8.26 -1.78 16.86
C SER A 22 -9.28 -2.83 16.44
N TYR A 23 -8.83 -4.05 16.20
CA TYR A 23 -9.68 -5.19 15.87
C TYR A 23 -9.59 -6.22 16.97
N THR A 24 -10.74 -6.80 17.32
CA THR A 24 -10.84 -7.93 18.26
C THR A 24 -11.08 -9.20 17.47
N ILE A 25 -10.33 -10.25 17.78
CA ILE A 25 -10.45 -11.57 17.15
C ILE A 25 -10.84 -12.55 18.24
N THR A 26 -11.98 -13.20 18.09
CA THR A 26 -12.41 -14.29 18.97
C THR A 26 -11.94 -15.62 18.38
N LEU A 27 -11.23 -16.41 19.18
CA LEU A 27 -10.71 -17.72 18.79
C LEU A 27 -11.47 -18.82 19.53
N SER A 28 -11.49 -20.03 18.95
CA SER A 28 -11.90 -21.22 19.69
C SER A 28 -10.87 -21.52 20.80
N ALA A 29 -11.29 -22.20 21.87
CA ALA A 29 -10.37 -22.58 22.96
C ALA A 29 -9.18 -23.43 22.47
N ARG A 30 -9.40 -24.25 21.43
CA ARG A 30 -8.34 -25.05 20.79
C ARG A 30 -7.30 -24.15 20.10
N ASP A 31 -7.77 -23.18 19.32
CA ASP A 31 -6.91 -22.29 18.54
C ASP A 31 -6.17 -21.31 19.43
N GLU A 32 -6.81 -20.82 20.49
CA GLU A 32 -6.15 -20.00 21.50
C GLU A 32 -4.98 -20.75 22.16
N LYS A 33 -5.20 -22.01 22.57
CA LYS A 33 -4.13 -22.85 23.13
C LYS A 33 -3.00 -23.09 22.13
N MET A 34 -3.34 -23.27 20.86
CA MET A 34 -2.35 -23.44 19.79
C MET A 34 -1.54 -22.16 19.58
N LEU A 35 -2.19 -21.00 19.55
CA LEU A 35 -1.55 -19.69 19.44
C LEU A 35 -0.59 -19.44 20.61
N LEU A 36 -1.01 -19.74 21.84
CA LEU A 36 -0.16 -19.59 23.03
C LEU A 36 1.10 -20.45 22.96
N ARG A 37 0.97 -21.72 22.54
CA ARG A 37 2.13 -22.62 22.33
C ARG A 37 3.08 -22.08 21.27
N TYR A 38 2.54 -21.61 20.15
CA TYR A 38 3.34 -21.02 19.08
C TYR A 38 4.08 -19.76 19.56
N CYS A 39 3.41 -18.89 20.31
CA CYS A 39 4.02 -17.70 20.91
C CYS A 39 5.16 -18.07 21.86
N ALA A 40 4.95 -19.07 22.74
CA ALA A 40 5.96 -19.54 23.68
C ALA A 40 7.19 -20.13 22.98
N ALA A 41 6.99 -20.98 21.97
CA ALA A 41 8.07 -21.60 21.21
C ALA A 41 8.95 -20.56 20.48
N ASN A 42 8.34 -19.48 19.98
CA ASN A 42 9.02 -18.44 19.20
C ASN A 42 9.43 -17.21 20.02
N LYS A 43 9.09 -17.16 21.32
CA LYS A 43 9.32 -15.99 22.20
C LYS A 43 8.76 -14.68 21.62
N ILE A 44 7.56 -14.74 21.04
CA ILE A 44 6.88 -13.58 20.44
C ILE A 44 5.55 -13.30 21.12
N SER A 45 5.06 -12.06 21.00
CA SER A 45 3.72 -11.69 21.47
C SER A 45 2.63 -12.20 20.54
N GLN A 46 1.43 -12.43 21.09
CA GLN A 46 0.26 -12.88 20.33
C GLN A 46 -0.05 -11.97 19.14
N LYS A 47 0.08 -10.64 19.31
CA LYS A 47 -0.15 -9.66 18.24
C LYS A 47 0.81 -9.87 17.06
N VAL A 48 2.08 -10.16 17.34
CA VAL A 48 3.09 -10.43 16.29
C VAL A 48 2.81 -11.78 15.63
N ALA A 49 2.46 -12.80 16.40
CA ALA A 49 2.09 -14.11 15.88
C ALA A 49 0.89 -14.04 14.92
N ILE A 50 -0.20 -13.41 15.35
CA ILE A 50 -1.41 -13.21 14.52
C ILE A 50 -1.06 -12.47 13.23
N LYS A 51 -0.26 -11.39 13.31
CA LYS A 51 0.14 -10.63 12.12
C LYS A 51 0.93 -11.51 11.14
N ARG A 52 1.82 -12.37 11.62
CA ARG A 52 2.57 -13.31 10.76
C ARG A 52 1.64 -14.31 10.10
N ILE A 53 0.76 -14.95 10.88
CA ILE A 53 -0.20 -15.94 10.38
C ILE A 53 -1.06 -15.33 9.28
N LEU A 54 -1.63 -14.14 9.51
CA LEU A 54 -2.45 -13.44 8.51
C LEU A 54 -1.65 -13.08 7.25
N ASN A 55 -0.43 -12.58 7.41
CA ASN A 55 0.41 -12.24 6.26
C ASN A 55 0.75 -13.47 5.42
N THR A 56 1.07 -14.60 6.06
CA THR A 56 1.34 -15.87 5.37
C THR A 56 0.10 -16.35 4.64
N TYR A 57 -1.06 -16.39 5.32
CA TYR A 57 -2.32 -16.78 4.70
C TYR A 57 -2.67 -15.92 3.49
N LEU A 58 -2.56 -14.59 3.62
CA LEU A 58 -2.83 -13.68 2.51
C LEU A 58 -1.84 -13.84 1.36
N ALA A 59 -0.56 -14.09 1.64
CA ALA A 59 0.44 -14.31 0.61
C ALA A 59 0.21 -15.64 -0.15
N GLU A 60 -0.29 -16.66 0.54
CA GLU A 60 -0.61 -17.96 -0.06
C GLU A 60 -1.95 -17.96 -0.81
N THR A 61 -2.92 -17.15 -0.36
CA THR A 61 -4.28 -17.15 -0.91
C THR A 61 -4.52 -16.10 -1.99
N LEU A 62 -3.77 -14.99 -1.98
CA LEU A 62 -3.83 -14.01 -3.05
C LEU A 62 -2.94 -14.49 -4.19
N GLU A 63 -3.55 -14.87 -5.31
CA GLU A 63 -2.81 -15.00 -6.57
C GLU A 63 -2.03 -13.70 -6.82
N PRO A 64 -0.75 -13.79 -7.24
CA PRO A 64 0.00 -12.60 -7.59
C PRO A 64 -0.79 -11.83 -8.65
N LEU A 65 -1.06 -10.55 -8.37
CA LEU A 65 -1.76 -9.68 -9.32
C LEU A 65 -1.04 -9.75 -10.67
N PRO A 66 -1.76 -9.97 -11.78
CA PRO A 66 -1.15 -10.04 -13.10
C PRO A 66 -0.38 -8.74 -13.34
N GLN A 67 0.93 -8.87 -13.64
CA GLN A 67 1.84 -7.75 -13.86
C GLN A 67 1.39 -6.83 -15.02
N ASP A 68 0.52 -7.34 -15.91
CA ASP A 68 0.12 -6.69 -17.15
C ASP A 68 -0.99 -5.63 -17.01
N ALA A 69 -1.62 -5.49 -15.83
CA ALA A 69 -2.69 -4.51 -15.64
C ALA A 69 -2.21 -3.05 -15.51
N ALA A 70 -0.89 -2.82 -15.39
CA ALA A 70 -0.32 -1.48 -15.20
C ALA A 70 -0.21 -0.66 -16.51
N ASN A 71 -0.27 -1.31 -17.68
CA ASN A 71 0.05 -0.68 -18.97
C ASN A 71 -1.13 -0.63 -19.97
N GLN A 72 -2.37 -0.87 -19.54
CA GLN A 72 -3.54 -0.85 -20.44
C GLN A 72 -4.30 0.49 -20.50
N LEU A 73 -3.70 1.59 -20.01
CA LEU A 73 -4.25 2.93 -20.16
C LEU A 73 -3.40 3.79 -21.09
N ASP A 74 -3.14 3.29 -22.30
CA ASP A 74 -2.66 4.15 -23.40
C ASP A 74 -3.83 4.78 -24.19
N LEU A 75 -5.04 4.77 -23.60
CA LEU A 75 -6.26 5.39 -24.14
C LEU A 75 -6.28 6.92 -24.03
N PHE A 76 -5.28 7.51 -23.38
CA PHE A 76 -5.15 8.97 -23.22
C PHE A 76 -3.78 9.50 -23.66
N ALA A 77 -3.01 8.76 -24.48
CA ALA A 77 -1.88 9.37 -25.16
C ALA A 77 -2.41 10.44 -26.13
N PRO A 78 -2.15 11.74 -25.90
CA PRO A 78 -2.65 12.77 -26.79
C PRO A 78 -1.88 12.68 -28.11
N LYS A 79 -2.49 12.05 -29.11
CA LYS A 79 -1.98 12.10 -30.48
C LYS A 79 -2.09 13.54 -30.98
N GLN A 80 -1.02 14.32 -30.83
CA GLN A 80 -0.93 15.64 -31.45
C GLN A 80 -0.80 15.45 -32.97
N MET A 81 -1.91 15.63 -33.70
CA MET A 81 -1.85 15.88 -35.14
C MET A 81 -1.49 17.36 -35.34
N ASN A 82 -0.28 17.63 -35.81
CA ASN A 82 0.10 18.96 -36.29
C ASN A 82 -0.59 19.17 -37.65
N ILE A 83 -1.70 19.90 -37.65
CA ILE A 83 -2.53 20.18 -38.84
C ILE A 83 -2.05 21.42 -39.62
N PHE A 84 -0.89 21.98 -39.26
CA PHE A 84 -0.36 23.22 -39.84
C PHE A 84 0.89 23.01 -40.70
N ASP A 85 0.96 21.91 -41.46
CA ASP A 85 1.92 21.80 -42.57
C ASP A 85 1.16 21.95 -43.89
N VAL A 86 0.71 23.18 -44.14
CA VAL A 86 0.29 23.65 -45.46
C VAL A 86 1.13 24.89 -45.76
N ASN A 87 2.30 24.66 -46.35
CA ASN A 87 2.93 25.50 -47.37
C ASN A 87 4.35 24.96 -47.66
N ALA A 88 4.44 24.04 -48.62
CA ALA A 88 5.63 23.80 -49.43
C ALA A 88 5.20 23.75 -50.89
#